data_AF-A0A937VKN5-F1
#
_entry.id   AF-A0A937VKN5-F1
#
_cell.length_a   1.000
_cell.length_b   1.000
_cell.length_c   1.000
_cell.angle_alpha   90.00
_cell.angle_beta   90.00
_cell.angle_gamma   90.00
#
_symmetry.space_group_name_H-M   'P 1'
#
loop_
_entity.id
_entity.type
_entity.pdbx_description
1 polymer ?
#
loop_
_entity_poly.entity_id
_entity_poly.type
_entity_poly.pdbx_seq_one_letter_code
_entity_poly.pdbx_strand_id
1 'polypeptide(L)'
;MTDEQRPSVDGDRAGRSLGPATQVVWAGEGEYLVQAATQVPVVYSCAYGYPDVDSWLDVALGRTPGHIYSRNTNPTMRAFEEKIRILEGAAAATSFATGMAAVSNTLFALLSPGDRVVSVKDTYGGTSKLFLEFLPRFGVQAELCDTDDHEQIEAAIAEGCAMVYLESPTNPTLKVLDIARLAAAGHEAGAVVVADNTFATPINQNPLALGADLVLHSATKFLGGH
;
A
#
# COMPACT_ATOMS: atom_id res chain seq x y z
N MET A 1 12.63 15.19 -26.40
CA MET A 1 11.64 15.96 -25.63
C MET A 1 12.43 16.80 -24.64
N THR A 2 12.34 18.13 -24.72
CA THR A 2 13.13 19.04 -23.87
C THR A 2 12.53 19.11 -22.46
N ASP A 3 13.36 19.45 -21.47
CA ASP A 3 13.00 19.56 -20.04
C ASP A 3 11.81 20.51 -19.80
N GLU A 4 11.57 21.47 -20.72
CA GLU A 4 10.45 22.42 -20.66
C GLU A 4 9.06 21.80 -20.88
N GLN A 5 8.95 20.56 -21.37
CA GLN A 5 7.67 19.90 -21.64
C GLN A 5 7.20 18.96 -20.52
N ARG A 6 7.99 18.77 -19.46
CA ARG A 6 7.59 17.97 -18.30
C ARG A 6 6.91 18.86 -17.25
N PRO A 7 5.66 18.56 -16.86
CA PRO A 7 5.05 19.25 -15.72
C PRO A 7 5.79 18.86 -14.44
N SER A 8 6.12 19.84 -13.59
CA SER A 8 6.62 19.57 -12.24
C SER A 8 5.56 18.85 -11.42
N VAL A 9 5.99 17.90 -10.58
CA VAL A 9 5.08 17.11 -9.73
C VAL A 9 4.40 17.99 -8.67
N ASP A 10 5.00 19.13 -8.33
CA ASP A 10 4.45 20.18 -7.45
C ASP A 10 3.35 21.04 -8.12
N GLY A 11 2.93 20.68 -9.33
CA GLY A 11 1.89 21.35 -10.09
C GLY A 11 2.39 21.90 -11.44
N ASP A 12 1.45 22.23 -12.33
CA ASP A 12 1.76 23.01 -13.54
C ASP A 12 2.41 24.36 -13.16
N ARG A 13 3.07 25.06 -14.09
CA ARG A 13 3.67 26.41 -13.92
C ARG A 13 2.69 27.45 -13.34
N ALA A 14 1.39 27.12 -13.26
CA ALA A 14 0.30 27.89 -12.68
C ALA A 14 -0.22 27.38 -11.30
N GLY A 15 0.47 26.44 -10.64
CA GLY A 15 0.08 25.92 -9.31
C GLY A 15 -1.16 25.01 -9.29
N ARG A 16 -1.53 24.42 -10.44
CA ARG A 16 -2.65 23.48 -10.53
C ARG A 16 -2.20 22.05 -10.25
N SER A 17 -2.99 21.32 -9.46
CA SER A 17 -2.81 19.88 -9.28
C SER A 17 -2.95 19.15 -10.62
N LEU A 18 -1.99 18.30 -10.95
CA LEU A 18 -2.04 17.49 -12.17
C LEU A 18 -3.19 16.49 -12.10
N GLY A 19 -3.85 16.25 -13.25
CA GLY A 19 -4.91 15.25 -13.32
C GLY A 19 -4.39 13.81 -13.21
N PRO A 20 -5.23 12.83 -12.81
CA PRO A 20 -4.80 11.44 -12.59
C PRO A 20 -4.11 10.81 -13.80
N ALA A 21 -4.59 11.06 -15.02
CA ALA A 21 -3.97 10.55 -16.24
C ALA A 21 -2.53 11.07 -16.44
N THR A 22 -2.27 12.34 -16.11
CA THR A 22 -0.93 12.92 -16.17
C THR A 22 -0.03 12.32 -15.08
N GLN A 23 -0.58 12.15 -13.87
CA GLN A 23 0.16 11.55 -12.75
C GLN A 23 0.56 10.11 -13.05
N VAL A 24 -0.33 9.28 -13.61
CA VAL A 24 -0.01 7.90 -14.00
C VAL A 24 1.23 7.85 -14.90
N VAL A 25 1.35 8.76 -15.86
CA VAL A 25 2.51 8.80 -16.76
C VAL A 25 3.76 9.34 -16.07
N TRP A 26 3.67 10.42 -15.30
CA TRP A 26 4.87 11.20 -14.91
C TRP A 26 5.26 11.15 -13.44
N ALA A 27 4.32 10.84 -12.54
CA ALA A 27 4.55 10.89 -11.10
C ALA A 27 5.65 9.89 -10.68
N GLY A 28 6.52 10.30 -9.76
CA GLY A 28 7.57 9.47 -9.17
C GLY A 28 8.83 9.23 -10.02
N GLU A 29 8.88 9.68 -11.28
CA GLU A 29 9.98 9.33 -12.19
C GLU A 29 11.16 10.32 -12.18
N GLY A 30 10.96 11.54 -11.65
CA GLY A 30 11.92 12.64 -11.81
C GLY A 30 13.26 12.47 -11.11
N GLU A 31 13.29 11.87 -9.92
CA GLU A 31 14.49 11.81 -9.08
C GLU A 31 15.59 10.88 -9.61
N TYR A 32 15.22 9.84 -10.37
CA TYR A 32 16.12 8.73 -10.71
C TYR A 32 16.52 8.68 -12.20
N LEU A 33 16.34 9.77 -12.93
CA LEU A 33 16.77 9.85 -14.32
C LEU A 33 18.29 10.04 -14.40
N VAL A 34 18.93 9.24 -15.24
CA VAL A 34 20.39 9.24 -15.43
C VAL A 34 20.73 9.71 -16.83
N GLN A 35 21.69 10.62 -16.97
CA GLN A 35 22.23 11.08 -18.26
C GLN A 35 21.16 11.52 -19.29
N ALA A 36 20.15 12.28 -18.83
CA ALA A 36 19.02 12.73 -19.66
C ALA A 36 18.17 11.59 -20.26
N ALA A 37 18.22 10.39 -19.67
CA ALA A 37 17.30 9.31 -20.02
C ALA A 37 15.84 9.77 -19.90
N THR A 38 15.02 9.36 -20.85
CA THR A 38 13.60 9.71 -20.86
C THR A 38 12.74 8.78 -20.00
N GLN A 39 13.29 7.64 -19.58
CA GLN A 39 12.66 6.56 -18.83
C GLN A 39 13.46 6.27 -17.57
N VAL A 40 12.79 5.78 -16.54
CA VAL A 40 13.46 5.30 -15.32
C VAL A 40 14.38 4.12 -15.69
N PRO A 41 15.70 4.22 -15.40
CA PRO A 41 16.62 3.13 -15.67
C PRO A 41 16.36 1.93 -14.76
N VAL A 42 16.60 0.72 -15.27
CA VAL A 42 16.54 -0.51 -14.49
C VAL A 42 17.87 -0.72 -13.77
N VAL A 43 17.87 -0.51 -12.45
CA VAL A 43 19.06 -0.66 -11.61
C VAL A 43 19.16 -2.07 -11.08
N TYR A 44 19.91 -2.90 -11.80
CA TYR A 44 20.16 -4.31 -11.45
C TYR A 44 21.35 -4.45 -10.49
N SER A 45 21.25 -3.83 -9.30
CA SER A 45 22.25 -3.97 -8.23
C SER A 45 21.62 -4.53 -6.95
N CYS A 46 22.38 -5.31 -6.19
CA CYS A 46 21.97 -5.76 -4.85
C CYS A 46 22.43 -4.81 -3.74
N ALA A 47 23.59 -4.17 -3.90
CA ALA A 47 24.25 -3.33 -2.90
C ALA A 47 24.77 -2.05 -3.54
N TYR A 48 24.97 -1.01 -2.71
CA TYR A 48 25.39 0.31 -3.17
C TYR A 48 26.63 0.75 -2.40
N GLY A 49 27.62 1.26 -3.15
CA GLY A 49 28.88 1.73 -2.62
C GLY A 49 28.82 3.21 -2.23
N TYR A 50 29.69 3.58 -1.29
CA TYR A 50 29.88 4.94 -0.80
C TYR A 50 31.37 5.28 -0.83
N PRO A 51 31.74 6.58 -0.93
CA PRO A 51 33.14 7.00 -0.99
C PRO A 51 33.93 6.67 0.29
N ASP A 52 33.26 6.64 1.44
CA ASP A 52 33.84 6.34 2.75
C ASP A 52 32.80 5.76 3.73
N VAL A 53 33.29 5.29 4.88
CA VAL A 53 32.48 4.64 5.92
C VAL A 53 31.53 5.63 6.61
N ASP A 54 31.95 6.89 6.77
CA ASP A 54 31.14 7.92 7.44
C ASP A 54 29.88 8.23 6.60
N SER A 55 30.06 8.38 5.29
CA SER A 55 28.97 8.56 4.32
C SER A 55 28.01 7.37 4.32
N TRP A 56 28.55 6.14 4.34
CA TRP A 56 27.72 4.93 4.43
C TRP A 56 26.93 4.89 5.75
N LEU A 57 27.56 5.25 6.87
CA LEU A 57 26.95 5.25 8.20
C LEU A 57 25.83 6.28 8.32
N ASP A 58 26.01 7.47 7.75
CA ASP A 58 24.97 8.50 7.73
C ASP A 58 23.73 8.05 6.95
N VAL A 59 23.90 7.32 5.85
CA VAL A 59 22.75 6.69 5.17
C VAL A 59 22.16 5.55 5.99
N ALA A 60 22.98 4.72 6.62
CA ALA A 60 22.51 3.58 7.43
C ALA A 60 21.69 4.03 8.64
N LEU A 61 22.00 5.21 9.20
CA LEU A 61 21.28 5.83 10.31
C LEU A 61 20.15 6.75 9.85
N GLY A 62 19.88 6.86 8.54
CA GLY A 62 18.81 7.69 7.98
C GLY A 62 19.04 9.20 8.10
N ARG A 63 20.29 9.64 8.32
CA ARG A 63 20.65 11.07 8.40
C ARG A 63 20.77 11.70 7.00
N THR A 64 21.10 10.88 6.01
CA THR A 64 21.21 11.28 4.60
C THR A 64 20.42 10.28 3.74
N PRO A 65 19.69 10.73 2.69
CA PRO A 65 19.04 9.81 1.75
C PRO A 65 20.04 8.91 1.04
N GLY A 66 19.66 7.65 0.80
CA GLY A 66 20.48 6.74 0.02
C GLY A 66 19.97 5.30 0.04
N HIS A 67 20.64 4.47 -0.76
CA HIS A 67 20.36 3.04 -0.85
C HIS A 67 21.55 2.27 -0.29
N ILE A 68 21.29 1.21 0.47
CA ILE A 68 22.35 0.33 0.98
C ILE A 68 22.21 -1.07 0.38
N TYR A 69 20.99 -1.60 0.39
CA TYR A 69 20.72 -2.94 -0.08
C TYR A 69 19.32 -3.02 -0.70
N SER A 70 19.23 -3.55 -1.92
CA SER A 70 18.02 -3.54 -2.76
C SER A 70 16.84 -4.35 -2.20
N ARG A 71 17.06 -5.17 -1.17
CA ARG A 71 15.96 -5.80 -0.42
C ARG A 71 15.06 -4.75 0.25
N ASN A 72 15.65 -3.64 0.69
CA ASN A 72 14.95 -2.60 1.44
C ASN A 72 14.55 -1.45 0.53
N THR A 73 15.50 -0.92 -0.26
CA THR A 73 15.25 0.20 -1.18
C THR A 73 16.10 0.05 -2.45
N ASN A 74 15.51 0.36 -3.61
CA ASN A 74 16.16 0.32 -4.91
C ASN A 74 15.65 1.48 -5.78
N PRO A 75 16.50 2.21 -6.53
CA PRO A 75 16.09 3.36 -7.34
C PRO A 75 14.91 3.09 -8.29
N THR A 76 14.91 1.95 -8.98
CA THR A 76 13.83 1.57 -9.89
C THR A 76 12.54 1.31 -9.13
N MET A 77 12.61 0.63 -7.98
CA MET A 77 11.44 0.38 -7.13
C MET A 77 10.92 1.66 -6.49
N ARG A 78 11.80 2.61 -6.10
CA ARG A 78 11.40 3.90 -5.54
C ARG A 78 10.53 4.69 -6.50
N ALA A 79 10.83 4.68 -7.80
CA ALA A 79 9.99 5.37 -8.78
C ALA A 79 8.56 4.77 -8.84
N PHE A 80 8.44 3.44 -8.75
CA PHE A 80 7.14 2.77 -8.68
C PHE A 80 6.41 3.10 -7.37
N GLU A 81 7.08 2.98 -6.24
CA GLU A 81 6.52 3.28 -4.91
C GLU A 81 6.04 4.72 -4.83
N GLU A 82 6.83 5.69 -5.30
CA GLU A 82 6.47 7.10 -5.28
C GLU A 82 5.27 7.40 -6.18
N LYS A 83 5.17 6.75 -7.34
CA LYS A 83 3.99 6.86 -8.21
C LYS A 83 2.73 6.36 -7.50
N ILE A 84 2.80 5.18 -6.86
CA ILE A 84 1.66 4.64 -6.10
C ILE A 84 1.33 5.53 -4.90
N ARG A 85 2.34 6.03 -4.19
CA ARG A 85 2.16 6.97 -3.07
C ARG A 85 1.35 8.19 -3.51
N ILE A 86 1.72 8.79 -4.64
CA ILE A 86 1.02 9.97 -5.19
C ILE A 86 -0.41 9.63 -5.59
N LEU A 87 -0.62 8.52 -6.31
CA LEU A 87 -1.93 8.11 -6.81
C LEU A 87 -2.90 7.73 -5.68
N GLU A 88 -2.41 7.11 -4.62
CA GLU A 88 -3.19 6.81 -3.41
C GLU A 88 -3.27 8.00 -2.44
N GLY A 89 -2.58 9.12 -2.70
CA GLY A 89 -2.53 10.23 -1.74
C GLY A 89 -1.93 9.83 -0.38
N ALA A 90 -1.07 8.81 -0.38
CA ALA A 90 -0.48 8.24 0.83
C ALA A 90 0.69 9.08 1.36
N ALA A 91 0.97 8.97 2.65
CA ALA A 91 2.15 9.58 3.26
C ALA A 91 3.45 8.85 2.85
N ALA A 92 3.38 7.54 2.63
CA ALA A 92 4.49 6.70 2.20
C ALA A 92 3.97 5.48 1.44
N ALA A 93 4.85 4.84 0.67
CA ALA A 93 4.59 3.57 0.00
C ALA A 93 5.83 2.67 0.00
N THR A 94 5.59 1.37 -0.02
CA THR A 94 6.61 0.32 -0.17
C THR A 94 6.10 -0.77 -1.09
N SER A 95 7.01 -1.46 -1.77
CA SER A 95 6.69 -2.54 -2.69
C SER A 95 7.08 -3.91 -2.12
N PHE A 96 6.43 -4.96 -2.64
CA PHE A 96 6.66 -6.34 -2.25
C PHE A 96 6.75 -7.24 -3.48
N ALA A 97 7.29 -8.45 -3.29
CA ALA A 97 7.43 -9.42 -4.37
C ALA A 97 6.08 -9.91 -4.94
N THR A 98 5.00 -9.89 -4.14
CA THR A 98 3.64 -10.29 -4.54
C THR A 98 2.59 -9.57 -3.70
N GLY A 99 1.32 -9.57 -4.15
CA GLY A 99 0.20 -9.09 -3.32
C GLY A 99 0.08 -9.85 -1.99
N MET A 100 0.27 -11.18 -1.99
CA MET A 100 0.26 -11.95 -0.75
C MET A 100 1.42 -11.61 0.20
N ALA A 101 2.56 -11.19 -0.34
CA ALA A 101 3.65 -10.68 0.50
C ALA A 101 3.26 -9.34 1.15
N ALA A 102 2.55 -8.46 0.44
CA ALA A 102 2.01 -7.23 1.02
C ALA A 102 0.99 -7.51 2.14
N VAL A 103 0.02 -8.41 1.88
CA VAL A 103 -1.01 -8.81 2.85
C VAL A 103 -0.37 -9.46 4.08
N SER A 104 0.44 -10.51 3.88
CA SER A 104 1.05 -11.23 5.00
C SER A 104 2.01 -10.36 5.80
N ASN A 105 2.85 -9.54 5.15
CA ASN A 105 3.73 -8.61 5.86
C ASN A 105 2.94 -7.61 6.70
N THR A 106 1.84 -7.07 6.18
CA THR A 106 0.98 -6.13 6.92
C THR A 106 0.38 -6.80 8.15
N LEU A 107 -0.18 -8.00 8.00
CA LEU A 107 -0.75 -8.76 9.13
C LEU A 107 0.31 -9.09 10.18
N PHE A 108 1.47 -9.62 9.79
CA PHE A 108 2.52 -10.01 10.73
C PHE A 108 3.34 -8.85 11.30
N ALA A 109 3.32 -7.67 10.67
CA ALA A 109 3.97 -6.48 11.21
C ALA A 109 3.12 -5.78 12.27
N LEU A 110 1.79 -5.92 12.21
CA LEU A 110 0.85 -5.16 13.03
C LEU A 110 0.12 -6.01 14.07
N LEU A 111 0.10 -7.34 13.92
CA LEU A 111 -0.56 -8.25 14.85
C LEU A 111 0.46 -9.09 15.62
N SER A 112 0.19 -9.24 16.91
CA SER A 112 0.95 -10.04 17.87
C SER A 112 0.07 -11.15 18.47
N PRO A 113 0.67 -12.22 19.04
CA PRO A 113 -0.11 -13.24 19.74
C PRO A 113 -1.01 -12.63 20.82
N GLY A 114 -2.30 -12.98 20.80
CA GLY A 114 -3.34 -12.40 21.66
C GLY A 114 -4.22 -11.36 20.95
N ASP A 115 -3.76 -10.79 19.83
CA ASP A 115 -4.54 -9.82 19.06
C ASP A 115 -5.69 -10.48 18.30
N ARG A 116 -6.69 -9.66 17.97
CA ARG A 116 -7.86 -10.03 17.18
C ARG A 116 -7.94 -9.16 15.93
N VAL A 117 -8.22 -9.76 14.78
CA VAL A 117 -8.55 -9.09 13.52
C VAL A 117 -10.00 -9.38 13.14
N VAL A 118 -10.74 -8.33 12.77
CA VAL A 118 -12.07 -8.45 12.18
C VAL A 118 -11.95 -8.26 10.67
N SER A 119 -12.55 -9.16 9.91
CA SER A 119 -12.54 -9.13 8.44
C SER A 119 -13.86 -9.71 7.91
N VAL A 120 -13.97 -9.82 6.60
CA VAL A 120 -15.18 -10.29 5.91
C VAL A 120 -14.95 -11.66 5.27
N LYS A 121 -16.01 -12.43 5.05
CA LYS A 121 -15.92 -13.78 4.45
C LYS A 121 -15.50 -13.74 2.98
N ASP A 122 -16.02 -12.79 2.20
CA ASP A 122 -15.71 -12.63 0.78
C ASP A 122 -14.36 -11.90 0.58
N THR A 123 -13.25 -12.52 0.96
CA THR A 123 -11.89 -12.05 0.62
C THR A 123 -11.22 -12.98 -0.38
N TYR A 124 -10.14 -12.53 -1.03
CA TYR A 124 -9.29 -13.42 -1.83
C TYR A 124 -8.91 -14.69 -1.05
N GLY A 125 -9.03 -15.87 -1.68
CA GLY A 125 -8.86 -17.15 -0.97
C GLY A 125 -7.49 -17.35 -0.31
N GLY A 126 -6.44 -16.73 -0.83
CA GLY A 126 -5.13 -16.71 -0.15
C GLY A 126 -5.15 -15.92 1.16
N THR A 127 -5.87 -14.80 1.20
CA THR A 127 -6.10 -13.98 2.39
C THR A 127 -6.99 -14.71 3.39
N SER A 128 -8.08 -15.35 2.95
CA SER A 128 -8.94 -16.17 3.81
C SER A 128 -8.13 -17.29 4.50
N LYS A 129 -7.19 -17.90 3.78
CA LYS A 129 -6.31 -18.91 4.36
C LYS A 129 -5.43 -18.36 5.47
N LEU A 130 -4.91 -17.13 5.33
CA LEU A 130 -4.13 -16.49 6.39
C LEU A 130 -4.97 -16.32 7.67
N PHE A 131 -6.20 -15.83 7.54
CA PHE A 131 -7.12 -15.67 8.67
C PHE A 131 -7.52 -16.99 9.33
N LEU A 132 -7.84 -18.01 8.55
CA LEU A 132 -8.40 -19.26 9.06
C LEU A 132 -7.36 -20.28 9.53
N GLU A 133 -6.17 -20.29 8.93
CA GLU A 133 -5.17 -21.34 9.17
C GLU A 133 -3.84 -20.81 9.74
N PHE A 134 -3.36 -19.64 9.31
CA PHE A 134 -2.01 -19.18 9.68
C PHE A 134 -2.03 -18.36 10.96
N LEU A 135 -2.84 -17.30 11.03
CA LEU A 135 -2.92 -16.42 12.20
C LEU A 135 -3.26 -17.17 13.50
N PRO A 136 -4.21 -18.13 13.52
CA PRO A 136 -4.51 -18.89 14.74
C PRO A 136 -3.32 -19.70 15.26
N ARG A 137 -2.44 -20.17 14.37
CA ARG A 137 -1.22 -20.90 14.78
C ARG A 137 -0.20 -20.00 15.48
N PHE A 138 -0.28 -18.69 15.28
CA PHE A 138 0.52 -17.67 15.96
C PHE A 138 -0.24 -16.99 17.10
N GLY A 139 -1.40 -17.52 17.50
CA GLY A 139 -2.19 -16.98 18.60
C GLY A 139 -2.95 -15.69 18.28
N VAL A 140 -3.08 -15.33 17.00
CA VAL A 140 -3.91 -14.21 16.54
C VAL A 140 -5.29 -14.75 16.16
N GLN A 141 -6.34 -14.16 16.71
CA GLN A 141 -7.72 -14.54 16.44
C GLN A 141 -8.22 -13.78 15.21
N ALA A 142 -8.93 -14.47 14.30
CA ALA A 142 -9.59 -13.82 13.17
C ALA A 142 -11.09 -14.09 13.24
N GLU A 143 -11.88 -13.03 13.15
CA GLU A 143 -13.32 -13.09 13.04
C GLU A 143 -13.76 -12.66 11.64
N LEU A 144 -14.48 -13.55 10.94
CA LEU A 144 -14.94 -13.33 9.58
C LEU A 144 -16.46 -13.13 9.57
N CYS A 145 -16.88 -11.89 9.37
CA CYS A 145 -18.27 -11.47 9.31
C CYS A 145 -18.86 -11.67 7.89
N ASP A 146 -20.18 -11.76 7.79
CA ASP A 146 -20.90 -11.72 6.52
C ASP A 146 -20.68 -10.35 5.85
N THR A 147 -20.17 -10.38 4.62
CA THR A 147 -19.70 -9.17 3.92
C THR A 147 -20.78 -8.10 3.72
N ASP A 148 -22.05 -8.51 3.59
CA ASP A 148 -23.18 -7.60 3.35
C ASP A 148 -23.85 -7.12 4.66
N ASP A 149 -23.38 -7.57 5.83
CA ASP A 149 -23.94 -7.26 7.13
C ASP A 149 -23.03 -6.30 7.90
N HIS A 150 -23.12 -5.00 7.56
CA HIS A 150 -22.35 -3.95 8.23
C HIS A 150 -22.63 -3.86 9.74
N GLU A 151 -23.85 -4.17 10.18
CA GLU A 151 -24.20 -4.14 11.60
C GLU A 151 -23.48 -5.26 12.37
N GLN A 152 -23.41 -6.46 11.79
CA GLN A 152 -22.61 -7.55 12.35
C GLN A 152 -21.12 -7.19 12.39
N ILE A 153 -20.58 -6.58 11.34
CA ILE A 153 -19.17 -6.16 11.30
C ILE A 153 -18.89 -5.12 12.40
N GLU A 154 -19.74 -4.11 12.54
CA GLU A 154 -19.61 -3.09 13.58
C GLU A 154 -19.71 -3.67 14.99
N ALA A 155 -20.66 -4.58 15.23
CA ALA A 155 -20.77 -5.28 16.50
C ALA A 155 -19.50 -6.07 16.84
N ALA A 156 -18.95 -6.79 15.85
CA ALA A 156 -17.69 -7.50 16.02
C ALA A 156 -16.52 -6.55 16.31
N ILE A 157 -16.44 -5.41 15.64
CA ILE A 157 -15.42 -4.38 15.92
C ILE A 157 -15.57 -3.83 17.34
N ALA A 158 -16.80 -3.57 17.80
CA ALA A 158 -17.08 -3.02 19.12
C ALA A 158 -16.68 -3.94 20.29
N GLU A 159 -16.56 -5.25 20.05
CA GLU A 159 -15.99 -6.21 21.03
C GLU A 159 -14.47 -6.04 21.23
N GLY A 160 -13.80 -5.24 20.39
CA GLY A 160 -12.39 -4.93 20.46
C GLY A 160 -11.55 -5.76 19.50
N CYS A 161 -10.78 -5.10 18.65
CA CYS A 161 -9.81 -5.71 17.73
C CYS A 161 -8.61 -4.81 17.54
N ALA A 162 -7.47 -5.39 17.16
CA ALA A 162 -6.28 -4.62 16.81
C ALA A 162 -6.33 -4.15 15.33
N MET A 163 -7.10 -4.84 14.49
CA MET A 163 -7.19 -4.55 13.07
C MET A 163 -8.58 -4.84 12.50
N VAL A 164 -9.00 -3.99 11.56
CA VAL A 164 -10.11 -4.24 10.65
C VAL A 164 -9.53 -4.39 9.23
N TYR A 165 -9.77 -5.52 8.58
CA TYR A 165 -9.32 -5.79 7.22
C TYR A 165 -10.51 -5.82 6.26
N LEU A 166 -10.47 -4.99 5.22
CA LEU A 166 -11.55 -4.81 4.25
C LEU A 166 -11.04 -5.11 2.83
N GLU A 167 -11.91 -5.65 1.97
CA GLU A 167 -11.67 -5.79 0.52
C GLU A 167 -12.93 -5.27 -0.19
N SER A 168 -12.82 -4.21 -0.98
CA SER A 168 -13.99 -3.62 -1.66
C SER A 168 -13.59 -3.00 -3.00
N PRO A 169 -14.19 -3.42 -4.14
CA PRO A 169 -15.11 -4.55 -4.27
C PRO A 169 -14.47 -5.91 -3.97
N THR A 170 -15.25 -6.87 -3.46
CA THR A 170 -14.78 -8.23 -3.17
C THR A 170 -14.65 -9.09 -4.42
N ASN A 171 -13.72 -10.04 -4.41
CA ASN A 171 -13.66 -11.12 -5.40
C ASN A 171 -14.28 -12.42 -4.86
N PRO A 172 -15.13 -13.15 -5.62
CA PRO A 172 -15.54 -12.92 -7.01
C PRO A 172 -16.91 -12.25 -7.19
N THR A 173 -17.64 -11.99 -6.11
CA THR A 173 -19.04 -11.57 -6.14
C THR A 173 -19.24 -10.06 -6.25
N LEU A 174 -18.16 -9.27 -6.22
CA LEU A 174 -18.16 -7.81 -6.37
C LEU A 174 -19.03 -7.08 -5.34
N LYS A 175 -19.06 -7.62 -4.11
CA LYS A 175 -19.75 -6.94 -3.00
C LYS A 175 -18.98 -5.68 -2.62
N VAL A 176 -19.70 -4.67 -2.19
CA VAL A 176 -19.14 -3.36 -1.87
C VAL A 176 -19.37 -3.08 -0.40
N LEU A 177 -18.30 -2.73 0.31
CA LEU A 177 -18.36 -2.30 1.69
C LEU A 177 -18.30 -0.77 1.78
N ASP A 178 -19.04 -0.21 2.74
CA ASP A 178 -18.90 1.17 3.14
C ASP A 178 -17.62 1.34 3.98
N ILE A 179 -16.52 1.68 3.30
CA ILE A 179 -15.20 1.84 3.92
C ILE A 179 -15.23 2.94 4.97
N ALA A 180 -15.93 4.06 4.73
CA ALA A 180 -15.95 5.19 5.66
C ALA A 180 -16.66 4.83 6.96
N ARG A 181 -17.81 4.14 6.86
CA ARG A 181 -18.53 3.62 8.02
C ARG A 181 -17.68 2.66 8.86
N LEU A 182 -17.07 1.67 8.21
CA LEU A 182 -16.28 0.66 8.91
C LEU A 182 -14.95 1.19 9.44
N ALA A 183 -14.35 2.18 8.76
CA ALA A 183 -13.16 2.86 9.24
C ALA A 183 -13.46 3.64 10.53
N ALA A 184 -14.58 4.38 10.57
CA ALA A 184 -15.01 5.08 11.78
C ALA A 184 -15.20 4.14 12.96
N ALA A 185 -15.89 3.00 12.76
CA ALA A 185 -16.05 1.98 13.80
C ALA A 185 -14.70 1.39 14.26
N GLY A 186 -13.79 1.12 13.32
CA GLY A 186 -12.43 0.65 13.62
C GLY A 186 -11.66 1.64 14.49
N HIS A 187 -11.69 2.93 14.14
CA HIS A 187 -11.04 3.98 14.91
C HIS A 187 -11.63 4.18 16.30
N GLU A 188 -12.96 4.07 16.45
CA GLU A 188 -13.62 4.10 17.77
C GLU A 188 -13.14 2.94 18.68
N ALA A 189 -12.88 1.77 18.10
CA ALA A 189 -12.32 0.61 18.82
C ALA A 189 -10.79 0.67 19.00
N GLY A 190 -10.11 1.67 18.43
CA GLY A 190 -8.65 1.80 18.45
C GLY A 190 -7.91 0.84 17.50
N ALA A 191 -8.61 0.26 16.52
CA ALA A 191 -8.07 -0.66 15.53
C ALA A 191 -7.43 0.08 14.34
N VAL A 192 -6.43 -0.55 13.72
CA VAL A 192 -5.91 -0.12 12.41
C VAL A 192 -6.80 -0.65 11.30
N VAL A 193 -7.20 0.21 10.37
CA VAL A 193 -8.08 -0.14 9.25
C VAL A 193 -7.26 -0.32 7.98
N VAL A 194 -7.30 -1.52 7.42
CA VAL A 194 -6.58 -1.92 6.21
C VAL A 194 -7.57 -2.22 5.10
N ALA A 195 -7.38 -1.63 3.91
CA ALA A 195 -8.21 -1.87 2.74
C ALA A 195 -7.40 -2.49 1.58
N ASP A 196 -7.79 -3.66 1.11
CA ASP A 196 -7.33 -4.21 -0.16
C ASP A 196 -8.10 -3.54 -1.31
N ASN A 197 -7.39 -2.72 -2.08
CA ASN A 197 -7.93 -1.90 -3.17
C ASN A 197 -7.54 -2.45 -4.55
N THR A 198 -7.09 -3.72 -4.61
CA THR A 198 -6.63 -4.38 -5.83
C THR A 198 -7.64 -4.27 -6.97
N PHE A 199 -8.93 -4.42 -6.68
CA PHE A 199 -9.98 -4.47 -7.70
C PHE A 199 -10.27 -3.09 -8.29
N ALA A 200 -10.44 -2.09 -7.42
CA ALA A 200 -10.81 -0.73 -7.85
C ALA A 200 -9.62 0.07 -8.37
N THR A 201 -8.40 -0.20 -7.88
CA THR A 201 -7.17 0.58 -8.12
C THR A 201 -7.28 2.02 -7.59
N PRO A 202 -6.16 2.77 -7.49
CA PRO A 202 -6.19 4.17 -7.03
C PRO A 202 -7.00 5.10 -7.95
N ILE A 203 -7.35 4.65 -9.17
CA ILE A 203 -8.07 5.46 -10.15
C ILE A 203 -9.57 5.52 -9.85
N ASN A 204 -10.18 4.43 -9.37
CA ASN A 204 -11.63 4.38 -9.15
C ASN A 204 -12.02 4.51 -7.68
N GLN A 205 -11.10 4.22 -6.75
CA GLN A 205 -11.36 4.30 -5.32
C GLN A 205 -10.06 4.61 -4.58
N ASN A 206 -10.14 5.49 -3.58
CA ASN A 206 -9.03 5.82 -2.71
C ASN A 206 -9.45 5.58 -1.25
N PRO A 207 -9.20 4.38 -0.69
CA PRO A 207 -9.63 4.05 0.67
C PRO A 207 -9.02 4.94 1.75
N LEU A 208 -7.81 5.46 1.54
CA LEU A 208 -7.17 6.38 2.48
C LEU A 208 -7.98 7.67 2.64
N ALA A 209 -8.51 8.21 1.53
CA ALA A 209 -9.42 9.36 1.56
C ALA A 209 -10.78 9.04 2.22
N LEU A 210 -11.12 7.76 2.37
CA LEU A 210 -12.34 7.29 3.07
C LEU A 210 -12.06 6.92 4.54
N GLY A 211 -10.84 7.10 5.03
CA GLY A 211 -10.50 6.87 6.44
C GLY A 211 -9.76 5.56 6.73
N ALA A 212 -9.44 4.73 5.73
CA ALA A 212 -8.52 3.62 5.95
C ALA A 212 -7.12 4.13 6.30
N ASP A 213 -6.40 3.42 7.17
CA ASP A 213 -5.03 3.76 7.56
C ASP A 213 -4.00 3.21 6.57
N LEU A 214 -4.30 2.06 5.97
CA LEU A 214 -3.45 1.38 5.00
C LEU A 214 -4.25 0.90 3.80
N VAL A 215 -3.62 0.98 2.63
CA VAL A 215 -4.16 0.42 1.38
C VAL A 215 -3.18 -0.59 0.78
N LEU A 216 -3.71 -1.72 0.33
CA LEU A 216 -2.94 -2.81 -0.27
C LEU A 216 -3.35 -3.03 -1.72
N HIS A 217 -2.36 -3.46 -2.53
CA HIS A 217 -2.58 -3.81 -3.93
C HIS A 217 -1.83 -5.09 -4.30
N SER A 218 -2.51 -5.96 -5.02
CA SER A 218 -1.88 -6.99 -5.83
C SER A 218 -1.54 -6.41 -7.21
N ALA A 219 -0.33 -5.89 -7.35
CA ALA A 219 0.11 -5.26 -8.60
C ALA A 219 0.16 -6.22 -9.80
N THR A 220 0.10 -7.54 -9.57
CA THR A 220 -0.06 -8.55 -10.64
C THR A 220 -1.42 -8.48 -11.36
N LYS A 221 -2.35 -7.64 -10.90
CA LYS A 221 -3.68 -7.46 -11.50
C LYS A 221 -3.71 -6.22 -12.39
N PHE A 222 -4.69 -5.33 -12.22
CA PHE A 222 -4.90 -4.17 -13.08
C PHE A 222 -3.70 -3.22 -13.14
N LEU A 223 -2.92 -3.08 -12.06
CA LEU A 223 -1.70 -2.26 -12.09
C LEU A 223 -0.64 -2.80 -13.06
N GLY A 224 -0.51 -4.12 -13.19
CA GLY A 224 0.39 -4.77 -14.15
C GLY A 224 -0.23 -4.85 -15.55
N GLY A 225 -1.51 -5.22 -15.64
CA GLY A 225 -2.38 -4.95 -16.80
C GLY A 225 -2.07 -5.67 -18.13
N HIS A 226 -1.07 -6.56 -18.17
CA HIS A 226 -0.60 -7.26 -19.39
C HIS A 226 -0.63 -8.79 -19.26
#